data_AF-A0A383BJA3-F1
#
_entry.id   AF-A0A383BJA3-F1
#
_cell.length_a   1.000
_cell.length_b   1.000
_cell.length_c   1.000
_cell.angle_alpha   90.00
_cell.angle_beta   90.00
_cell.angle_gamma   90.00
#
_symmetry.space_group_name_H-M   'P 1'
#
loop_
_entity.id
_entity.type
_entity.pdbx_description
1 polymer ?
#
loop_
_entity_poly.entity_id
_entity_poly.type
_entity_poly.pdbx_seq_one_letter_code
_entity_poly.pdbx_strand_id
1 'polypeptide(L)'
;AQEGVLFEHAITPHPLCAPARVSFWTSQFPHSHGARRNQTLMPLGATHAFQIWKEADYQIGLIGKNHCFESLNDLALFDTWCEISHGGLPPNSACRGMEWFRPVEGVRAAHQLRRSMKPQNPRFSYSVSDYPLEDYSTGLIAGQTVRFLEQHRDNPFALWVSFPDPHEPWVAPEQYAAMFPPEKIDLPPWPEKEFDQCTPERNRVLYQMLNMAGDDLDDVYGLMAVYYGMVRFIDDSLGQILDAL
;
A
#
# COMPACT_ATOMS: atom_id res chain seq x y z
N ALA A 1 -2.21 17.68 -8.23
CA ALA A 1 -1.55 18.70 -7.38
C ALA A 1 -1.88 20.14 -7.80
N GLN A 2 -1.96 20.46 -9.10
CA GLN A 2 -2.25 21.82 -9.60
C GLN A 2 -3.59 22.40 -9.12
N GLU A 3 -4.57 21.54 -8.81
CA GLU A 3 -5.91 21.92 -8.32
C GLU A 3 -6.04 21.86 -6.79
N GLY A 4 -4.93 21.77 -6.05
CA GLY A 4 -4.95 21.65 -4.59
C GLY A 4 -3.69 22.20 -3.93
N VAL A 5 -3.39 21.71 -2.73
CA VAL A 5 -2.20 22.11 -1.96
C VAL A 5 -1.22 20.94 -1.90
N LEU A 6 0.03 21.19 -2.31
CA LEU A 6 1.14 20.26 -2.14
C LEU A 6 1.94 20.62 -0.90
N PHE A 7 2.01 19.70 0.06
CA PHE A 7 2.91 19.83 1.22
C PHE A 7 4.26 19.22 0.88
N GLU A 8 5.27 20.04 0.61
CA GLU A 8 6.63 19.58 0.25
C GLU A 8 7.38 18.95 1.44
N HIS A 9 6.92 19.23 2.66
CA HIS A 9 7.54 18.76 3.91
C HIS A 9 6.54 18.01 4.80
N ALA A 10 6.03 16.88 4.31
CA ALA A 10 5.18 15.97 5.09
C ALA A 10 6.00 14.75 5.57
N ILE A 11 6.14 14.60 6.90
CA ILE A 11 6.98 13.55 7.50
C ILE A 11 6.09 12.56 8.25
N THR A 12 6.21 11.26 7.94
CA THR A 12 5.51 10.21 8.69
C THR A 12 6.00 10.17 10.14
N PRO A 13 5.10 10.03 11.14
CA PRO A 13 5.50 9.93 12.54
C PRO A 13 6.21 8.60 12.86
N HIS A 14 6.18 7.61 11.96
CA HIS A 14 6.88 6.34 12.11
C HIS A 14 7.23 5.69 10.76
N PRO A 15 8.44 5.11 10.57
CA PRO A 15 8.83 4.43 9.33
C PRO A 15 8.33 2.97 9.25
N LEU A 16 7.19 2.63 9.86
CA LEU A 16 6.58 1.30 9.79
C LEU A 16 5.08 1.40 9.51
N CYS A 17 4.55 0.38 8.83
CA CYS A 17 3.16 0.35 8.36
C CYS A 17 2.12 0.63 9.45
N ALA A 18 2.02 -0.24 10.46
CA ALA A 18 0.92 -0.14 11.44
C ALA A 18 1.05 1.10 12.34
N PRO A 19 2.24 1.40 12.93
CA PRO A 19 2.40 2.61 13.72
C PRO A 19 2.04 3.90 12.98
N ALA A 20 2.45 4.04 11.71
CA ALA A 20 2.12 5.21 10.91
C ALA A 20 0.62 5.33 10.64
N ARG A 21 -0.05 4.20 10.32
CA ARG A 21 -1.51 4.16 10.11
C ARG A 21 -2.28 4.51 11.37
N VAL A 22 -1.86 3.97 12.52
CA VAL A 22 -2.48 4.30 13.81
C VAL A 22 -2.31 5.79 14.12
N SER A 23 -1.11 6.35 13.91
CA SER A 23 -0.88 7.78 14.11
C SER A 23 -1.74 8.64 13.17
N PHE A 24 -1.90 8.22 11.91
CA PHE A 24 -2.73 8.93 10.93
C PHE A 24 -4.20 9.02 11.39
N TRP A 25 -4.77 7.90 11.84
CA TRP A 25 -6.19 7.87 12.22
C TRP A 25 -6.48 8.43 13.61
N THR A 26 -5.53 8.37 14.54
CA THR A 26 -5.69 8.90 15.90
C THR A 26 -5.22 10.35 16.04
N SER A 27 -4.49 10.87 15.06
CA SER A 27 -3.76 12.15 15.15
C SER A 27 -2.80 12.21 16.36
N GLN A 28 -2.27 11.07 16.78
CA GLN A 28 -1.34 10.96 17.91
C GLN A 28 0.01 10.39 17.49
N PHE A 29 1.07 10.72 18.23
CA PHE A 29 2.38 10.11 17.99
C PHE A 29 2.44 8.66 18.54
N PRO A 30 3.33 7.81 17.98
CA PRO A 30 3.57 6.44 18.44
C PRO A 30 3.85 6.28 19.93
N HIS A 31 4.43 7.31 20.57
CA HIS A 31 4.68 7.28 22.00
C HIS A 31 3.44 7.54 22.85
N SER A 32 2.40 8.17 22.30
CA SER A 32 1.12 8.45 22.96
C SER A 32 0.16 7.27 22.85
N HIS A 33 -0.03 6.74 21.63
CA HIS A 33 -0.94 5.62 21.39
C HIS A 33 -0.28 4.24 21.61
N GLY A 34 1.04 4.17 21.77
CA GLY A 34 1.75 2.94 22.15
C GLY A 34 2.03 1.94 21.00
N ALA A 35 1.47 2.12 19.80
CA ALA A 35 1.79 1.29 18.65
C ALA A 35 3.18 1.64 18.09
N ARG A 36 4.17 0.78 18.33
CA ARG A 36 5.59 1.00 17.98
C ARG A 36 6.18 -0.05 17.03
N ARG A 37 5.41 -1.06 16.65
CA ARG A 37 5.80 -2.15 15.73
C ARG A 37 4.59 -2.56 14.89
N ASN A 38 4.81 -3.25 13.78
CA ASN A 38 3.72 -3.71 12.91
C ASN A 38 2.75 -4.68 13.60
N GLN A 39 3.17 -5.35 14.67
CA GLN A 39 2.34 -6.26 15.45
C GLN A 39 1.51 -5.57 16.53
N THR A 40 1.64 -4.25 16.69
CA THR A 40 0.85 -3.47 17.64
C THR A 40 -0.12 -2.61 16.84
N LEU A 41 -1.36 -3.07 16.74
CA LEU A 41 -2.43 -2.42 15.96
C LEU A 41 -3.12 -1.32 16.78
N MET A 42 -4.25 -0.82 16.29
CA MET A 42 -5.07 0.21 16.94
C MET A 42 -5.36 -0.19 18.40
N PRO A 43 -4.98 0.64 19.40
CA PRO A 43 -5.28 0.36 20.80
C PRO A 43 -6.78 0.31 21.07
N LEU A 44 -7.21 -0.61 21.94
CA LEU A 44 -8.61 -0.71 22.35
C LEU A 44 -9.12 0.60 22.95
N GLY A 45 -10.25 1.09 22.43
CA GLY A 45 -10.89 2.31 22.90
C GLY A 45 -10.17 3.61 22.48
N ALA A 46 -9.17 3.54 21.60
CA ALA A 46 -8.56 4.74 21.04
C ALA A 46 -9.58 5.52 20.20
N THR A 47 -9.68 6.83 20.45
CA THR A 47 -10.44 7.72 19.57
C THR A 47 -9.72 7.88 18.24
N HIS A 48 -10.46 7.69 17.14
CA HIS A 48 -9.93 7.82 15.79
C HIS A 48 -10.95 8.42 14.82
N ALA A 49 -10.48 8.92 13.67
CA ALA A 49 -11.28 9.67 12.70
C ALA A 49 -12.58 8.95 12.29
N PHE A 50 -12.55 7.63 12.05
CA PHE A 50 -13.76 6.88 11.68
C PHE A 50 -14.84 6.84 12.78
N GLN A 51 -14.49 6.90 14.08
CA GLN A 51 -15.52 7.03 15.12
C GLN A 51 -16.21 8.40 15.01
N ILE A 52 -15.42 9.46 14.84
CA ILE A 52 -15.91 10.84 14.70
C ILE A 52 -16.78 10.99 13.46
N TRP A 53 -16.36 10.45 12.32
CA TRP A 53 -17.16 10.49 11.09
C TRP A 53 -18.44 9.68 11.20
N LYS A 54 -18.42 8.57 11.96
CA LYS A 54 -19.63 7.76 12.18
C LYS A 54 -20.65 8.51 13.02
N GLU A 55 -20.20 9.19 14.07
CA GLU A 55 -21.03 10.08 14.90
C GLU A 55 -21.60 11.27 14.12
N ALA A 56 -20.95 11.67 13.02
CA ALA A 56 -21.38 12.72 12.11
C ALA A 56 -22.20 12.20 10.91
N ASP A 57 -22.72 10.97 10.97
CA ASP A 57 -23.59 10.33 9.96
C ASP A 57 -22.94 10.14 8.57
N TYR A 58 -21.62 10.00 8.49
CA TYR A 58 -20.93 9.63 7.24
C TYR A 58 -21.07 8.13 6.95
N GLN A 59 -21.21 7.80 5.67
CA GLN A 59 -20.94 6.45 5.18
C GLN A 59 -19.45 6.15 5.29
N ILE A 60 -19.07 5.06 5.96
CA ILE A 60 -17.66 4.73 6.19
C ILE A 60 -17.26 3.50 5.39
N GLY A 61 -16.18 3.63 4.63
CA GLY A 61 -15.64 2.53 3.82
C GLY A 61 -14.15 2.31 4.00
N LEU A 62 -13.73 1.06 3.82
CA LEU A 62 -12.34 0.67 3.56
C LEU A 62 -12.30 -0.19 2.30
N ILE A 63 -11.48 0.23 1.32
CA ILE A 63 -11.17 -0.56 0.13
C ILE A 63 -9.65 -0.62 0.01
N GLY A 64 -9.07 -1.81 0.23
CA GLY A 64 -7.63 -2.03 0.19
C GLY A 64 -7.05 -2.60 1.48
N LYS A 65 -5.83 -2.18 1.82
CA LYS A 65 -5.06 -2.70 2.95
C LYS A 65 -5.51 -2.08 4.27
N ASN A 66 -5.93 -2.91 5.22
CA ASN A 66 -6.20 -2.48 6.60
C ASN A 66 -4.90 -2.25 7.39
N HIS A 67 -4.28 -3.33 7.90
CA HIS A 67 -3.07 -3.30 8.76
C HIS A 67 -3.13 -2.24 9.88
N CYS A 68 -4.31 -2.06 10.49
CA CYS A 68 -4.56 -1.04 11.50
C CYS A 68 -5.63 -1.47 12.52
N PHE A 69 -6.81 -1.92 12.07
CA PHE A 69 -7.94 -2.26 12.93
C PHE A 69 -8.09 -3.78 13.10
N GLU A 70 -8.32 -4.24 14.33
CA GLU A 70 -8.62 -5.66 14.63
C GLU A 70 -9.83 -5.84 15.58
N SER A 71 -10.14 -4.82 16.38
CA SER A 71 -11.27 -4.81 17.29
C SER A 71 -12.59 -4.92 16.52
N LEU A 72 -13.48 -5.83 16.94
CA LEU A 72 -14.80 -5.98 16.35
C LEU A 72 -15.63 -4.69 16.39
N ASN A 73 -15.46 -3.88 17.45
CA ASN A 73 -16.17 -2.61 17.58
C ASN A 73 -15.72 -1.61 16.52
N ASP A 74 -14.42 -1.50 16.26
CA ASP A 74 -13.90 -0.57 15.25
C ASP A 74 -14.22 -1.07 13.84
N LEU A 75 -14.10 -2.38 13.61
CA LEU A 75 -14.48 -3.00 12.34
C LEU A 75 -15.98 -2.83 12.06
N ALA A 76 -16.84 -2.78 13.08
CA ALA A 76 -18.28 -2.55 12.91
C ALA A 76 -18.64 -1.13 12.43
N LEU A 77 -17.72 -0.15 12.55
CA LEU A 77 -17.96 1.22 12.09
C LEU A 77 -18.01 1.31 10.55
N PHE A 78 -17.28 0.44 9.86
CA PHE A 78 -17.19 0.41 8.41
C PHE A 78 -18.44 -0.26 7.80
N ASP A 79 -19.23 0.52 7.07
CA ASP A 79 -20.39 0.07 6.29
C ASP A 79 -19.93 -0.75 5.09
N THR A 80 -18.86 -0.30 4.43
CA THR A 80 -18.19 -0.99 3.33
C THR A 80 -16.81 -1.48 3.73
N TRP A 81 -16.53 -2.75 3.46
CA TRP A 81 -15.22 -3.36 3.71
C TRP A 81 -14.84 -4.30 2.56
N CYS A 82 -13.82 -3.93 1.79
CA CYS A 82 -13.24 -4.78 0.74
C CYS A 82 -11.72 -4.82 0.95
N GLU A 83 -11.23 -5.85 1.66
CA GLU A 83 -9.83 -5.92 2.05
C GLU A 83 -8.96 -6.74 1.08
N ILE A 84 -7.83 -6.15 0.71
CA ILE A 84 -6.75 -6.84 -0.01
C ILE A 84 -5.39 -6.40 0.56
N SER A 85 -4.52 -7.37 0.83
CA SER A 85 -3.19 -7.14 1.39
C SER A 85 -2.12 -7.10 0.30
N HIS A 86 -0.88 -6.77 0.66
CA HIS A 86 0.26 -6.91 -0.26
C HIS A 86 0.48 -8.35 -0.75
N GLY A 87 -0.02 -9.37 -0.02
CA GLY A 87 -0.02 -10.77 -0.45
C GLY A 87 -1.26 -11.21 -1.24
N GLY A 88 -2.13 -10.28 -1.64
CA GLY A 88 -3.43 -10.52 -2.24
C GLY A 88 -4.55 -10.68 -1.20
N LEU A 89 -5.67 -11.28 -1.64
CA LEU A 89 -6.86 -11.48 -0.82
C LEU A 89 -6.56 -12.42 0.37
N PRO A 90 -6.82 -12.00 1.62
CA PRO A 90 -6.71 -12.87 2.78
C PRO A 90 -7.51 -14.19 2.62
N PRO A 91 -7.10 -15.30 3.25
CA PRO A 91 -7.78 -16.60 3.10
C PRO A 91 -9.27 -16.57 3.45
N ASN A 92 -9.65 -15.76 4.43
CA ASN A 92 -11.02 -15.61 4.92
C ASN A 92 -11.54 -14.18 4.77
N SER A 93 -11.07 -13.43 3.75
CA SER A 93 -11.59 -12.07 3.51
C SER A 93 -13.04 -12.15 3.04
N ALA A 94 -13.96 -11.75 3.91
CA ALA A 94 -15.34 -11.45 3.53
C ALA A 94 -15.45 -9.96 3.25
N CYS A 95 -16.22 -9.61 2.22
CA CYS A 95 -16.60 -8.24 2.02
C CYS A 95 -17.78 -7.86 2.93
N ARG A 96 -17.99 -6.56 3.12
CA ARG A 96 -19.19 -6.00 3.74
C ARG A 96 -19.67 -4.81 2.93
N GLY A 97 -20.98 -4.64 2.81
CA GLY A 97 -21.61 -3.51 2.12
C GLY A 97 -21.53 -3.61 0.60
N MET A 98 -20.48 -4.22 0.06
CA MET A 98 -20.27 -4.39 -1.38
C MET A 98 -19.36 -5.59 -1.65
N GLU A 99 -19.70 -6.42 -2.64
CA GLU A 99 -18.84 -7.52 -3.10
C GLU A 99 -17.79 -7.02 -4.10
N TRP A 100 -16.68 -7.76 -4.22
CA TRP A 100 -15.69 -7.49 -5.26
C TRP A 100 -16.33 -7.55 -6.65
N PHE A 101 -16.08 -6.53 -7.47
CA PHE A 101 -16.60 -6.50 -8.85
C PHE A 101 -15.92 -7.50 -9.79
N ARG A 102 -14.80 -8.07 -9.35
CA ARG A 102 -14.04 -9.10 -10.06
C ARG A 102 -14.23 -10.45 -9.39
N PRO A 103 -14.25 -11.55 -10.17
CA PRO A 103 -14.22 -12.89 -9.60
C PRO A 103 -13.00 -13.08 -8.68
N VAL A 104 -13.23 -13.58 -7.47
CA VAL A 104 -12.18 -13.81 -6.46
C VAL A 104 -11.10 -14.75 -7.00
N GLU A 105 -11.46 -15.71 -7.85
CA GLU A 105 -10.55 -16.66 -8.47
C GLU A 105 -9.54 -15.95 -9.39
N GLY A 106 -9.98 -14.96 -10.18
CA GLY A 106 -9.11 -14.16 -11.05
C GLY A 106 -8.12 -13.33 -10.25
N VAL A 107 -8.62 -12.64 -9.22
CA VAL A 107 -7.77 -11.89 -8.29
C VAL A 107 -6.76 -12.80 -7.60
N ARG A 108 -7.18 -13.98 -7.11
CA ARG A 108 -6.28 -14.95 -6.46
C ARG A 108 -5.22 -15.48 -7.42
N ALA A 109 -5.56 -15.75 -8.67
CA ALA A 109 -4.62 -16.19 -9.69
C ALA A 109 -3.55 -15.12 -9.95
N ALA A 110 -3.95 -13.86 -10.14
CA ALA A 110 -3.01 -12.75 -10.35
C ALA A 110 -2.02 -12.58 -9.18
N HIS A 111 -2.47 -12.81 -7.95
CA HIS A 111 -1.63 -12.69 -6.75
C HIS A 111 -0.87 -13.96 -6.39
N GLN A 112 -1.15 -15.11 -7.03
CA GLN A 112 -0.37 -16.33 -6.83
C GLN A 112 1.07 -16.14 -7.26
N LEU A 113 1.30 -15.37 -8.34
CA LEU A 113 2.64 -15.04 -8.83
C LEU A 113 3.52 -14.44 -7.72
N ARG A 114 2.96 -13.57 -6.86
CA ARG A 114 3.67 -12.94 -5.73
C ARG A 114 4.30 -13.95 -4.76
N ARG A 115 3.86 -15.21 -4.78
CA ARG A 115 4.37 -16.30 -3.92
C ARG A 115 5.30 -17.26 -4.65
N SER A 116 5.34 -17.22 -5.97
CA SER A 116 6.08 -18.16 -6.82
C SER A 116 7.11 -17.49 -7.73
N MET A 117 7.37 -16.19 -7.54
CA MET A 117 8.41 -15.48 -8.29
C MET A 117 9.77 -16.13 -8.07
N LYS A 118 10.55 -16.25 -9.14
CA LYS A 118 11.95 -16.64 -9.02
C LYS A 118 12.69 -15.49 -8.34
N PRO A 119 13.45 -15.74 -7.26
CA PRO A 119 14.29 -14.71 -6.67
C PRO A 119 15.41 -14.31 -7.64
N GLN A 120 15.65 -13.01 -7.77
CA GLN A 120 16.85 -12.48 -8.42
C GLN A 120 18.06 -12.73 -7.50
N ASN A 121 17.89 -12.46 -6.21
CA ASN A 121 18.87 -12.76 -5.18
C ASN A 121 18.18 -13.10 -3.84
N PRO A 122 18.93 -13.42 -2.75
CA PRO A 122 18.33 -13.79 -1.47
C PRO A 122 17.44 -12.73 -0.80
N ARG A 123 17.47 -11.47 -1.25
CA ARG A 123 16.75 -10.35 -0.64
C ARG A 123 15.50 -9.95 -1.36
N PHE A 124 15.46 -10.07 -2.68
CA PHE A 124 14.30 -9.63 -3.45
C PHE A 124 13.97 -10.52 -4.63
N SER A 125 12.69 -10.41 -5.00
CA SER A 125 12.11 -11.02 -6.18
C SER A 125 11.17 -10.01 -6.83
N TYR A 126 11.24 -9.87 -8.14
CA TYR A 126 10.28 -9.11 -8.91
C TYR A 126 9.84 -9.89 -10.15
N SER A 127 8.66 -9.54 -10.67
CA SER A 127 8.13 -10.14 -11.88
C SER A 127 7.18 -9.18 -12.59
N VAL A 128 6.85 -9.53 -13.83
CA VAL A 128 5.79 -8.88 -14.60
C VAL A 128 4.81 -9.95 -15.05
N SER A 129 3.57 -9.54 -15.30
CA SER A 129 2.55 -10.42 -15.86
C SER A 129 1.55 -9.65 -16.70
N ASP A 130 0.66 -10.39 -17.37
CA ASP A 130 -0.33 -9.91 -18.34
C ASP A 130 -1.76 -10.22 -17.89
N TYR A 131 -1.97 -10.48 -16.60
CA TYR A 131 -3.33 -10.59 -16.03
C TYR A 131 -4.15 -9.32 -16.35
N PRO A 132 -5.49 -9.41 -16.33
CA PRO A 132 -6.33 -8.21 -16.41
C PRO A 132 -5.95 -7.20 -15.33
N LEU A 133 -5.91 -5.91 -15.68
CA LEU A 133 -5.49 -4.84 -14.75
C LEU A 133 -6.33 -4.83 -13.47
N GLU A 134 -7.61 -5.12 -13.60
CA GLU A 134 -8.57 -5.16 -12.51
C GLU A 134 -8.34 -6.34 -11.55
N ASP A 135 -7.52 -7.33 -11.93
CA ASP A 135 -7.20 -8.46 -11.06
C ASP A 135 -5.94 -8.21 -10.20
N TYR A 136 -5.17 -7.15 -10.48
CA TYR A 136 -4.10 -6.67 -9.59
C TYR A 136 -4.69 -5.84 -8.45
N SER A 137 -4.03 -5.80 -7.29
CA SER A 137 -4.48 -5.02 -6.14
C SER A 137 -4.80 -3.56 -6.50
N THR A 138 -3.95 -2.92 -7.32
CA THR A 138 -4.13 -1.53 -7.74
C THR A 138 -5.41 -1.33 -8.57
N GLY A 139 -5.58 -2.04 -9.68
CA GLY A 139 -6.79 -1.91 -10.52
C GLY A 139 -8.06 -2.40 -9.82
N LEU A 140 -7.97 -3.42 -8.99
CA LEU A 140 -9.08 -3.92 -8.18
C LEU A 140 -9.58 -2.85 -7.20
N ILE A 141 -8.67 -2.20 -6.46
CA ILE A 141 -9.03 -1.14 -5.51
C ILE A 141 -9.65 0.06 -6.25
N ALA A 142 -9.08 0.46 -7.40
CA ALA A 142 -9.60 1.58 -8.18
C ALA A 142 -11.00 1.30 -8.71
N GLY A 143 -11.20 0.17 -9.40
CA GLY A 143 -12.50 -0.21 -9.94
C GLY A 143 -13.56 -0.44 -8.85
N GLN A 144 -13.18 -0.93 -7.68
CA GLN A 144 -14.09 -1.07 -6.55
C GLN A 144 -14.45 0.31 -5.95
N THR A 145 -13.49 1.22 -5.89
CA THR A 145 -13.69 2.58 -5.39
C THR A 145 -14.65 3.36 -6.29
N VAL A 146 -14.49 3.29 -7.62
CA VAL A 146 -15.42 3.92 -8.57
C VAL A 146 -16.86 3.47 -8.30
N ARG A 147 -17.09 2.16 -8.10
CA ARG A 147 -18.41 1.61 -7.80
C ARG A 147 -18.97 2.07 -6.46
N PHE A 148 -18.13 2.19 -5.43
CA PHE A 148 -18.52 2.80 -4.16
C PHE A 148 -18.99 4.25 -4.38
N LEU A 149 -18.24 5.04 -5.14
CA LEU A 149 -18.58 6.43 -5.44
C LEU A 149 -19.90 6.52 -6.22
N GLU A 150 -20.12 5.65 -7.21
CA GLU A 150 -21.39 5.57 -7.94
C GLU A 150 -22.60 5.25 -7.03
N GLN A 151 -22.42 4.39 -6.02
CA GLN A 151 -23.48 4.02 -5.08
C GLN A 151 -23.76 5.09 -4.02
N HIS A 152 -22.75 5.85 -3.61
CA HIS A 152 -22.82 6.76 -2.47
C HIS A 152 -22.67 8.25 -2.82
N ARG A 153 -22.67 8.62 -4.12
CA ARG A 153 -22.45 10.00 -4.60
C ARG A 153 -23.32 11.06 -3.92
N ASP A 154 -24.56 10.72 -3.59
CA ASP A 154 -25.52 11.66 -3.01
C ASP A 154 -25.47 11.75 -1.47
N ASN A 155 -24.61 10.97 -0.81
CA ASN A 155 -24.49 10.92 0.65
C ASN A 155 -23.08 11.31 1.11
N PRO A 156 -22.91 11.96 2.28
CA PRO A 156 -21.58 12.20 2.83
C PRO A 156 -20.88 10.87 3.13
N PHE A 157 -19.64 10.73 2.68
CA PHE A 157 -18.84 9.52 2.89
C PHE A 157 -17.41 9.83 3.30
N ALA A 158 -16.82 8.90 4.04
CA ALA A 158 -15.39 8.86 4.37
C ALA A 158 -14.86 7.50 3.95
N LEU A 159 -14.08 7.48 2.87
CA LEU A 159 -13.56 6.25 2.29
C LEU A 159 -12.04 6.16 2.43
N TRP A 160 -11.55 5.08 3.02
CA TRP A 160 -10.14 4.75 3.00
C TRP A 160 -9.80 3.89 1.79
N VAL A 161 -9.31 4.56 0.74
CA VAL A 161 -8.71 3.90 -0.44
C VAL A 161 -7.25 3.61 -0.12
N SER A 162 -6.91 2.35 0.08
CA SER A 162 -5.64 1.94 0.71
C SER A 162 -4.85 0.98 -0.17
N PHE A 163 -4.14 1.51 -1.17
CA PHE A 163 -3.29 0.70 -2.03
C PHE A 163 -2.14 0.02 -1.24
N PRO A 164 -1.96 -1.31 -1.35
CA PRO A 164 -0.79 -1.98 -0.80
C PRO A 164 0.45 -1.75 -1.66
N ASP A 165 0.29 -1.62 -2.97
CA ASP A 165 1.34 -1.30 -3.93
C ASP A 165 1.85 0.15 -3.68
N PRO A 166 3.14 0.47 -3.93
CA PRO A 166 4.18 -0.33 -4.57
C PRO A 166 5.02 -1.15 -3.56
N HIS A 167 4.48 -1.51 -2.41
CA HIS A 167 5.15 -2.40 -1.45
C HIS A 167 5.39 -3.80 -2.07
N GLU A 168 6.43 -4.48 -1.63
CA GLU A 168 6.70 -5.88 -2.01
C GLU A 168 5.54 -6.84 -1.64
N PRO A 169 5.36 -7.99 -2.33
CA PRO A 169 6.17 -8.50 -3.45
C PRO A 169 5.94 -7.72 -4.76
N TRP A 170 7.03 -7.39 -5.46
CA TRP A 170 7.00 -6.51 -6.63
C TRP A 170 6.52 -7.23 -7.89
N VAL A 171 5.27 -6.97 -8.26
CA VAL A 171 4.67 -7.44 -9.50
C VAL A 171 3.94 -6.29 -10.16
N ALA A 172 4.30 -5.98 -11.40
CA ALA A 172 3.63 -4.98 -12.22
C ALA A 172 3.00 -5.62 -13.47
N PRO A 173 1.93 -5.05 -14.03
CA PRO A 173 1.51 -5.41 -15.37
C PRO A 173 2.61 -5.07 -16.38
N GLU A 174 2.87 -5.97 -17.32
CA GLU A 174 3.99 -5.87 -18.28
C GLU A 174 4.01 -4.52 -19.01
N GLN A 175 2.84 -4.06 -19.45
CA GLN A 175 2.71 -2.78 -20.16
C GLN A 175 3.16 -1.56 -19.36
N TYR A 176 3.08 -1.60 -18.02
CA TYR A 176 3.55 -0.50 -17.17
C TYR A 176 5.05 -0.60 -16.89
N ALA A 177 5.55 -1.81 -16.63
CA ALA A 177 6.99 -2.01 -16.45
C ALA A 177 7.78 -1.65 -17.72
N ALA A 178 7.23 -1.96 -18.90
CA ALA A 178 7.84 -1.64 -20.19
C ALA A 178 7.99 -0.12 -20.46
N MET A 179 7.25 0.74 -19.74
CA MET A 179 7.41 2.20 -19.84
C MET A 179 8.74 2.70 -19.25
N PHE A 180 9.34 1.91 -18.35
CA PHE A 180 10.55 2.27 -17.59
C PHE A 180 11.67 1.27 -17.86
N PRO A 181 12.25 1.26 -19.07
CA PRO A 181 13.30 0.33 -19.39
C PRO A 181 14.54 0.58 -18.49
N PRO A 182 15.17 -0.47 -17.92
CA PRO A 182 16.27 -0.37 -16.97
C PRO A 182 17.38 0.62 -17.35
N GLU A 183 17.76 0.66 -18.62
CA GLU A 183 18.83 1.51 -19.14
C GLU A 183 18.51 3.02 -19.16
N LYS A 184 17.27 3.40 -18.87
CA LYS A 184 16.82 4.80 -18.78
C LYS A 184 16.51 5.24 -17.35
N ILE A 185 16.72 4.38 -16.37
CA ILE A 185 16.45 4.69 -14.97
C ILE A 185 17.68 5.38 -14.38
N ASP A 186 17.46 6.53 -13.75
CA ASP A 186 18.46 7.21 -12.94
C ASP A 186 18.24 6.87 -11.48
N LEU A 187 19.17 6.12 -10.87
CA LEU A 187 19.12 5.85 -9.43
C LEU A 187 19.45 7.12 -8.63
N PRO A 188 18.83 7.30 -7.45
CA PRO A 188 19.22 8.38 -6.56
C PRO A 188 20.69 8.23 -6.15
N PRO A 189 21.38 9.36 -5.86
CA PRO A 189 22.77 9.31 -5.44
C PRO A 189 22.90 8.51 -4.14
N TRP A 190 23.83 7.55 -4.13
CA TRP A 190 24.16 6.78 -2.94
C TRP A 190 25.40 7.36 -2.25
N PRO A 191 25.33 7.81 -0.98
CA PRO A 191 26.50 8.35 -0.30
C PRO A 191 27.52 7.25 0.02
N GLU A 192 28.75 7.38 -0.48
CA GLU A 192 29.82 6.39 -0.23
C GLU A 192 30.12 6.16 1.27
N LYS A 193 29.82 7.15 2.12
CA LYS A 193 30.10 7.15 3.56
C LYS A 193 28.86 7.00 4.44
N GLU A 194 27.73 6.58 3.89
CA GLU A 194 26.47 6.49 4.64
C GLU A 194 26.55 5.60 5.90
N PHE A 195 27.31 4.50 5.82
CA PHE A 195 27.50 3.53 6.91
C PHE A 195 28.94 3.45 7.41
N ASP A 196 29.63 4.59 7.50
CA ASP A 196 31.00 4.69 8.02
C ASP A 196 31.06 4.63 9.56
N GLN A 197 32.23 4.87 10.16
CA GLN A 197 32.45 4.74 11.62
C GLN A 197 31.70 5.79 12.45
N CYS A 198 31.22 6.87 11.84
CA CYS A 198 30.42 7.90 12.49
C CYS A 198 28.93 7.52 12.56
N THR A 199 28.49 6.53 11.77
CA THR A 199 27.11 6.02 11.78
C THR A 199 26.87 5.13 13.01
N PRO A 200 25.69 5.21 13.68
CA PRO A 200 25.37 4.35 14.81
C PRO A 200 25.64 2.87 14.54
N GLU A 201 26.31 2.19 15.46
CA GLU A 201 26.77 0.79 15.30
C GLU A 201 25.65 -0.14 14.83
N ARG A 202 24.46 -0.02 15.45
CA ARG A 202 23.27 -0.79 15.06
C ARG A 202 22.97 -0.70 13.57
N ASN A 203 23.06 0.49 12.97
CA ASN A 203 22.73 0.69 11.57
C ASN A 203 23.83 0.11 10.66
N ARG A 204 25.11 0.24 11.05
CA ARG A 204 26.23 -0.39 10.35
C ARG A 204 26.11 -1.92 10.34
N VAL A 205 25.82 -2.51 11.50
CA VAL A 205 25.65 -3.97 11.63
C VAL A 205 24.45 -4.44 10.81
N LEU A 206 23.32 -3.73 10.86
CA LEU A 206 22.15 -4.07 10.06
C LEU A 206 22.47 -4.01 8.55
N TYR A 207 23.15 -2.94 8.09
CA TYR A 207 23.59 -2.81 6.70
C TYR A 207 24.48 -3.98 6.25
N GLN A 208 25.41 -4.42 7.09
CA GLN A 208 26.26 -5.58 6.84
C GLN A 208 25.48 -6.90 6.83
N MET A 209 24.57 -7.10 7.78
CA MET A 209 23.71 -8.29 7.85
C MET A 209 22.79 -8.41 6.63
N LEU A 210 22.28 -7.28 6.15
CA LEU A 210 21.47 -7.21 4.94
C LEU A 210 22.32 -7.24 3.67
N ASN A 211 23.64 -7.19 3.75
CA ASN A 211 24.57 -7.23 2.61
C ASN A 211 24.16 -6.32 1.43
N MET A 212 23.65 -5.11 1.73
CA MET A 212 22.98 -4.27 0.72
C MET A 212 23.88 -3.89 -0.46
N ALA A 213 25.18 -3.66 -0.20
CA ALA A 213 26.19 -3.35 -1.22
C ALA A 213 26.50 -4.49 -2.20
N GLY A 214 26.05 -5.71 -1.92
CA GLY A 214 26.35 -6.87 -2.75
C GLY A 214 25.32 -7.18 -3.83
N ASP A 215 24.29 -6.34 -4.02
CA ASP A 215 23.33 -6.55 -5.10
C ASP A 215 23.97 -6.32 -6.47
N ASP A 216 23.60 -7.17 -7.42
CA ASP A 216 23.89 -6.94 -8.82
C ASP A 216 23.10 -5.72 -9.32
N LEU A 217 23.76 -4.82 -10.04
CA LEU A 217 23.13 -3.58 -10.50
C LEU A 217 22.03 -3.85 -11.52
N ASP A 218 22.17 -4.86 -12.39
CA ASP A 218 21.15 -5.17 -13.38
C ASP A 218 19.86 -5.66 -12.69
N ASP A 219 19.99 -6.43 -11.60
CA ASP A 219 18.86 -6.84 -10.76
C ASP A 219 18.19 -5.63 -10.08
N VAL A 220 18.98 -4.65 -9.60
CA VAL A 220 18.45 -3.42 -9.00
C VAL A 220 17.70 -2.59 -10.03
N TYR A 221 18.26 -2.38 -11.22
CA TYR A 221 17.58 -1.62 -12.28
C TYR A 221 16.32 -2.33 -12.77
N GLY A 222 16.35 -3.66 -12.88
CA GLY A 222 15.15 -4.46 -13.21
C GLY A 222 14.05 -4.34 -12.15
N LEU A 223 14.43 -4.36 -10.86
CA LEU A 223 13.49 -4.10 -9.77
C LEU A 223 12.89 -2.70 -9.85
N MET A 224 13.71 -1.69 -10.13
CA MET A 224 13.25 -0.30 -10.25
C MET A 224 12.31 -0.10 -11.43
N ALA A 225 12.51 -0.80 -12.55
CA ALA A 225 11.59 -0.79 -13.68
C ALA A 225 10.18 -1.28 -13.28
N VAL A 226 10.12 -2.39 -12.52
CA VAL A 226 8.85 -2.90 -11.98
C VAL A 226 8.26 -1.92 -10.97
N TYR A 227 9.06 -1.40 -10.04
CA TYR A 227 8.61 -0.44 -9.03
C TYR A 227 8.00 0.83 -9.66
N TYR A 228 8.67 1.44 -10.65
CA TYR A 228 8.13 2.59 -11.38
C TYR A 228 6.88 2.23 -12.19
N GLY A 229 6.83 1.04 -12.78
CA GLY A 229 5.61 0.52 -13.40
C GLY A 229 4.44 0.45 -12.41
N MET A 230 4.66 -0.05 -11.20
CA MET A 230 3.63 -0.07 -10.14
C MET A 230 3.18 1.34 -9.76
N VAL A 231 4.11 2.28 -9.61
CA VAL A 231 3.79 3.68 -9.29
C VAL A 231 2.96 4.33 -10.40
N ARG A 232 3.32 4.13 -11.68
CA ARG A 232 2.54 4.65 -12.80
C ARG A 232 1.14 4.04 -12.85
N PHE A 233 1.02 2.75 -12.54
CA PHE A 233 -0.29 2.10 -12.48
C PHE A 233 -1.18 2.66 -11.35
N ILE A 234 -0.59 3.01 -10.20
CA ILE A 234 -1.29 3.70 -9.11
C ILE A 234 -1.74 5.10 -9.57
N ASP A 235 -0.90 5.83 -10.30
CA ASP A 235 -1.23 7.15 -10.85
C ASP A 235 -2.44 7.11 -11.80
N ASP A 236 -2.45 6.18 -12.77
CA ASP A 236 -3.59 5.99 -13.68
C ASP A 236 -4.85 5.53 -12.93
N SER A 237 -4.69 4.69 -11.91
CA SER A 237 -5.77 4.23 -11.04
C SER A 237 -6.36 5.34 -10.16
N LEU A 238 -5.52 6.28 -9.71
CA LEU A 238 -5.97 7.47 -9.00
C LEU A 238 -6.74 8.39 -9.95
N GLY A 239 -6.27 8.58 -11.19
CA GLY A 239 -6.99 9.30 -12.23
C GLY A 239 -8.41 8.75 -12.43
N GLN A 240 -8.53 7.43 -12.57
CA GLN A 240 -9.83 6.76 -12.68
C GLN A 240 -10.78 7.06 -11.50
N ILE A 241 -10.25 7.11 -10.27
CA ILE A 241 -11.05 7.44 -9.09
C ILE A 241 -11.49 8.91 -9.11
N LEU A 242 -10.57 9.82 -9.45
CA LEU A 242 -10.86 11.26 -9.49
C LEU A 242 -11.89 11.60 -10.56
N ASP A 243 -11.87 10.93 -11.71
CA ASP A 243 -12.86 11.11 -12.78
C ASP A 243 -14.28 10.67 -12.37
N ALA A 244 -14.42 9.89 -11.30
CA ALA A 244 -15.70 9.40 -10.81
C ALA A 244 -16.33 10.26 -9.70
N LEU A 245 -15.55 11.16 -9.09
CA LEU A 245 -16.00 12.13 -8.08
C LEU A 245 -16.85 13.23 -8.71
#